data_AF-A0A5J4P8S9-F1
#
_entry.id   AF-A0A5J4P8S9-F1
#
_cell.length_a   1.000
_cell.length_b   1.000
_cell.length_c   1.000
_cell.angle_alpha   90.00
_cell.angle_beta   90.00
_cell.angle_gamma   90.00
#
_symmetry.space_group_name_H-M   'P 1'
#
loop_
_entity.id
_entity.type
_entity.pdbx_description
1 polymer ?
#
loop_
_entity_poly.entity_id
_entity_poly.type
_entity_poly.pdbx_seq_one_letter_code
_entity_poly.pdbx_strand_id
1 'polypeptide(L)' 'MNIKRNIIFSLESRKKNGKPIVINVPIRMRVMYAGQRIEFTTGYRIDVAKWDEAAQRVKNGCTNKL' A
#
# COMPACT_ATOMS: atom_id res chain seq x y z
N MET A 1 -20.72 0.94 19.75
CA MET A 1 -20.71 -0.27 18.91
C MET A 1 -19.28 -0.52 18.46
N ASN A 2 -18.65 -1.63 18.86
CA ASN A 2 -17.26 -1.95 18.49
C ASN A 2 -17.31 -2.85 17.26
N ILE A 3 -17.14 -2.25 16.08
CA ILE A 3 -17.36 -2.97 14.83
C ILE A 3 -16.02 -3.51 14.36
N LYS A 4 -15.95 -4.83 14.19
CA LYS A 4 -14.74 -5.50 13.72
C LYS A 4 -14.37 -4.93 12.35
N ARG A 5 -13.19 -4.30 12.29
CA ARG A 5 -12.60 -3.73 11.08
C ARG A 5 -11.17 -4.23 10.95
N ASN A 6 -10.78 -4.56 9.73
CA ASN A 6 -9.40 -4.88 9.40
C ASN A 6 -8.89 -3.87 8.38
N ILE A 7 -7.72 -3.29 8.61
CA ILE A 7 -7.11 -2.30 7.73
C ILE A 7 -5.79 -2.89 7.25
N ILE A 8 -5.60 -2.93 5.94
CA ILE A 8 -4.38 -3.44 5.31
C ILE A 8 -3.82 -2.36 4.39
N PHE A 9 -2.52 -2.07 4.52
CA PHE A 9 -1.78 -1.29 3.54
C PHE A 9 -0.94 -2.21 2.65
N SER A 10 -0.93 -1.94 1.36
CA SER A 10 -0.13 -2.69 0.40
C SER A 10 0.28 -1.82 -0.78
N LEU A 11 1.36 -2.18 -1.45
CA LEU A 11 1.73 -1.54 -2.72
C LEU A 11 0.87 -2.05 -3.86
N GLU A 12 0.58 -1.17 -4.82
CA GLU A 12 -0.13 -1.54 -6.03
C GLU A 12 0.80 -2.27 -7.01
N SER A 13 0.55 -3.56 -7.25
CA SER A 13 1.32 -4.31 -8.24
C SER A 13 0.87 -3.95 -9.65
N ARG A 14 1.67 -3.15 -10.36
CA ARG A 14 1.48 -2.84 -11.78
C ARG A 14 2.64 -3.37 -12.60
N LYS A 15 2.34 -3.79 -13.83
CA LYS A 15 3.34 -4.10 -14.86
C LYS A 15 3.25 -3.07 -15.97
N LYS A 16 4.39 -2.56 -16.43
CA LYS A 16 4.50 -1.73 -17.63
C LYS A 16 5.43 -2.45 -18.61
N ASN A 17 4.95 -2.72 -19.82
CA ASN A 17 5.68 -3.46 -20.86
C ASN A 17 6.24 -4.81 -20.35
N GLY A 18 5.42 -5.55 -19.58
CA GLY A 18 5.78 -6.85 -19.01
C GLY A 18 6.70 -6.82 -17.78
N LYS A 19 7.30 -5.67 -17.44
CA LYS A 19 8.17 -5.52 -16.25
C LYS A 19 7.39 -4.93 -15.07
N PRO A 20 7.59 -5.44 -13.84
CA PRO A 20 6.97 -4.87 -12.65
C PRO A 20 7.49 -3.45 -12.41
N ILE A 21 6.59 -2.53 -12.06
CA ILE A 21 6.95 -1.18 -11.65
C ILE A 21 7.39 -1.26 -10.19
N VAL A 22 8.66 -0.97 -9.93
CA VAL A 22 9.25 -1.04 -8.58
C VAL A 22 9.56 0.33 -7.99
N ILE A 23 9.53 1.38 -8.81
CA ILE A 23 9.84 2.76 -8.44
C ILE A 23 8.53 3.55 -8.35
N ASN A 24 8.40 4.39 -7.32
CA ASN A 24 7.29 5.32 -7.14
C ASN A 24 5.90 4.65 -7.28
N VAL A 25 5.72 3.53 -6.56
CA VAL A 25 4.52 2.69 -6.60
C VAL A 25 3.46 3.24 -5.64
N PRO A 26 2.18 3.35 -6.04
CA PRO A 26 1.11 3.81 -5.15
C PRO A 26 0.91 2.90 -3.93
N ILE A 27 0.67 3.49 -2.77
CA ILE A 27 0.23 2.79 -1.57
C ILE A 27 -1.31 2.75 -1.58
N ARG A 28 -1.88 1.56 -1.46
CA ARG A 28 -3.32 1.33 -1.33
C ARG A 28 -3.66 1.01 0.11
N MET A 29 -4.85 1.45 0.54
CA MET A 29 -5.42 1.08 1.83
C MET A 29 -6.70 0.28 1.58
N ARG A 30 -6.79 -0.90 2.19
CA ARG A 30 -7.97 -1.75 2.12
C ARG A 30 -8.61 -1.82 3.49
N VAL A 31 -9.89 -1.50 3.55
CA VAL A 31 -10.71 -1.62 4.76
C VAL A 31 -11.71 -2.73 4.56
N MET A 32 -11.63 -3.75 5.42
CA MET A 32 -12.63 -4.80 5.53
C MET A 32 -13.54 -4.46 6.70
N TYR A 33 -14.82 -4.26 6.42
CA TYR A 33 -15.81 -3.84 7.39
C TYR A 33 -17.18 -4.42 7.02
N ALA A 34 -17.89 -5.00 7.97
CA ALA A 34 -19.23 -5.59 7.75
C ALA A 34 -19.28 -6.55 6.54
N GLY A 35 -18.22 -7.33 6.31
CA GLY A 35 -18.10 -8.22 5.14
C GLY A 35 -17.83 -7.51 3.80
N GLN A 36 -17.83 -6.19 3.78
CA GLN A 36 -17.49 -5.38 2.62
C GLN A 36 -16.01 -5.07 2.57
N ARG A 37 -15.47 -5.06 1.35
CA ARG A 37 -14.11 -4.63 1.04
C ARG A 37 -14.17 -3.28 0.35
N ILE A 38 -13.60 -2.26 0.98
CA ILE A 38 -13.47 -0.92 0.42
C ILE A 38 -11.99 -0.64 0.17
N GLU A 39 -11.65 -0.22 -1.04
CA GLU A 39 -10.28 0.13 -1.43
C GLU A 39 -10.14 1.64 -1.57
N PHE A 40 -9.16 2.21 -0.87
CA PHE A 40 -8.85 3.63 -0.86
C PHE A 40 -7.53 3.91 -1.58
N THR A 41 -7.50 4.98 -2.37
CA THR A 41 -6.28 5.60 -2.86
C THR A 41 -5.71 6.52 -1.79
N THR A 42 -4.50 6.25 -1.32
CA THR A 42 -3.90 7.07 -0.24
C THR A 42 -3.26 8.37 -0.74
N GLY A 43 -3.02 8.50 -2.05
CA GLY A 43 -2.25 9.60 -2.64
C GLY A 43 -0.73 9.48 -2.46
N TYR A 44 -0.26 8.61 -1.56
CA TYR A 44 1.15 8.37 -1.32
C TYR A 44 1.73 7.31 -2.24
N ARG A 45 3.04 7.43 -2.46
CA ARG A 45 3.81 6.54 -3.33
C ARG A 45 5.18 6.28 -2.73
N ILE A 46 5.73 5.09 -2.94
CA ILE A 46 7.05 4.69 -2.42
C ILE A 46 7.69 3.66 -3.36
N ASP A 47 9.02 3.59 -3.34
CA ASP A 47 9.75 2.51 -4.00
C ASP A 47 9.55 1.19 -3.24
N VAL A 48 9.41 0.08 -3.97
CA VAL A 48 9.22 -1.26 -3.38
C VAL A 48 10.34 -1.61 -2.40
N ALA A 49 11.58 -1.22 -2.71
CA ALA A 49 12.74 -1.48 -1.85
C ALA A 49 12.64 -0.82 -0.45
N LYS A 50 11.87 0.26 -0.32
CA LYS A 50 11.68 1.04 0.92
C LYS A 50 10.41 0.65 1.68
N TRP A 51 9.65 -0.31 1.18
CA TRP A 51 8.45 -0.81 1.82
C TRP A 51 8.72 -2.09 2.62
N ASP A 52 8.04 -2.24 3.74
CA ASP A 52 8.00 -3.44 4.56
C ASP A 52 6.59 -4.03 4.47
N GLU A 53 6.43 -5.12 3.71
CA GLU A 53 5.14 -5.80 3.50
C GLU A 53 4.60 -6.45 4.78
N ALA A 54 5.47 -6.96 5.65
CA ALA A 54 5.05 -7.63 6.88
C ALA A 54 4.52 -6.61 7.89
N ALA A 55 5.21 -5.48 8.03
CA ALA A 55 4.79 -4.38 8.90
C ALA A 55 3.79 -3.41 8.24
N GLN A 56 3.52 -3.57 6.94
CA GLN A 56 2.64 -2.71 6.14
C GLN A 56 2.97 -1.21 6.25
N ARG A 57 4.27 -0.88 6.20
CA ARG A 57 4.74 0.50 6.37
C ARG A 57 6.01 0.78 5.58
N VAL A 58 6.34 2.06 5.45
CA VAL A 58 7.65 2.48 4.94
C VAL A 58 8.72 2.13 5.97
N LYS A 59 9.86 1.61 5.51
CA LYS A 59 11.04 1.33 6.35
C LYS A 59 11.52 2.62 7.02
N ASN A 60 11.98 2.50 8.26
CA ASN A 60 12.43 3.67 9.01
C ASN A 60 13.61 4.37 8.30
N GLY A 61 13.69 5.70 8.38
CA GLY A 61 14.72 6.50 7.72
C GLY A 61 14.61 6.58 6.20
N CYS A 62 13.57 6.00 5.58
CA CYS A 62 13.36 6.07 4.14
C CYS A 62 12.34 7.15 3.78
N THR A 63 12.66 7.96 2.77
CA THR A 63 11.72 8.89 2.13
C THR A 63 11.63 8.57 0.64
N ASN A 64 10.48 8.88 0.04
CA ASN A 64 10.38 8.92 -1.41
C ASN A 64 10.84 10.30 -1.87
N LYS A 65 11.79 10.35 -2.82
CA LYS A 65 12.15 11.62 -3.47
C LYS A 65 11.18 11.80 -4.64
N LEU A 66 10.36 12.83 -4.57
CA LEU A 66 9.60 13.31 -5.72
C LEU A 66 10.52 14.10 -6.65
#